data_AF-Q4C3M2-F1
#
_entry.id   AF-Q4C3M2-F1
#
_cell.length_a   1.000
_cell.length_b   1.000
_cell.length_c   1.000
_cell.angle_alpha   90.00
_cell.angle_beta   90.00
_cell.angle_gamma   90.00
#
_symmetry.space_group_name_H-M   'P 1'
#
loop_
_entity.id
_entity.type
_entity.pdbx_description
1 polymer ?
#
loop_
_entity_poly.entity_id
_entity_poly.type
_entity_poly.pdbx_seq_one_letter_code
_entity_poly.pdbx_strand_id
1 'polypeptide(L)'
;MTLTLNYTYRIYPDNKQEAMLSEWLEICRRSYNYALRELKDWISSRKCLVDRCSLESEYIMEASYPFPSYHQQQNQLPKAKKVYPELAKVPSQVLQTNVRRLHDAWDFFRNRGFGFPRFKKYGQTEPT
;
A
#
# COMPACT_ATOMS: atom_id res chain seq x y z
N MET A 1 9.70 -2.43 41.14
CA MET A 1 10.52 -2.03 39.98
C MET A 1 10.59 -3.22 39.04
N THR A 2 10.03 -3.11 37.83
CA THR A 2 10.09 -4.15 36.80
C THR A 2 11.23 -3.84 35.84
N LEU A 3 12.25 -4.71 35.78
CA LEU A 3 13.34 -4.63 34.80
C LEU A 3 12.80 -5.04 33.42
N THR A 4 12.81 -4.11 32.48
CA THR A 4 12.51 -4.38 31.06
C THR A 4 13.82 -4.65 30.33
N LEU A 5 14.03 -5.91 29.92
CA LEU A 5 15.19 -6.33 29.13
C LEU A 5 14.85 -6.25 27.64
N ASN A 6 15.59 -5.42 26.90
CA ASN A 6 15.47 -5.32 25.44
C ASN A 6 16.56 -6.17 24.79
N TYR A 7 16.16 -7.23 24.08
CA TYR A 7 17.07 -8.08 23.32
C TYR A 7 17.07 -7.69 21.83
N THR A 8 18.26 -7.62 21.23
CA THR A 8 18.43 -7.45 19.79
C THR A 8 18.94 -8.75 19.20
N TYR A 9 18.18 -9.30 18.24
CA TYR A 9 18.54 -10.53 17.55
C TYR A 9 18.95 -10.23 16.11
N ARG A 10 20.10 -10.74 15.70
CA ARG A 10 20.51 -10.72 14.29
C ARG A 10 20.11 -12.05 13.66
N ILE A 11 19.33 -11.98 12.60
CA ILE A 11 18.96 -13.13 11.79
C ILE A 11 19.99 -13.32 10.67
N TYR A 12 20.31 -14.58 10.37
CA TYR A 12 21.18 -14.97 9.27
C TYR A 12 20.40 -15.96 8.39
N PRO A 13 19.66 -15.46 7.39
CA PRO A 13 18.85 -16.31 6.53
C PRO A 13 19.72 -17.25 5.69
N ASP A 14 19.23 -18.45 5.44
CA ASP A 14 19.79 -19.30 4.37
C ASP A 14 19.35 -18.82 2.97
N ASN A 15 19.96 -19.36 1.92
CA ASN A 15 19.66 -18.96 0.53
C ASN A 15 18.18 -19.12 0.15
N LYS A 16 17.47 -20.11 0.71
CA LYS A 16 16.04 -20.34 0.44
C LYS A 16 15.20 -19.28 1.16
N GLN A 17 15.55 -18.96 2.40
CA GLN A 17 14.90 -17.92 3.19
C GLN A 17 15.10 -16.54 2.57
N GLU A 18 16.30 -16.23 2.07
CA GLU A 18 16.58 -14.97 1.37
C GLU A 18 15.74 -14.82 0.09
N ALA A 19 15.64 -15.88 -0.71
CA ALA A 19 14.79 -15.89 -1.91
C ALA A 19 13.31 -15.68 -1.55
N MET A 20 12.82 -16.37 -0.51
CA MET A 20 11.45 -16.22 -0.01
C MET A 20 11.17 -14.79 0.49
N LEU A 21 12.08 -14.21 1.27
CA LEU A 21 11.94 -12.83 1.75
C LEU A 21 11.93 -11.84 0.59
N SER A 22 12.79 -12.03 -0.41
CA SER A 22 12.84 -11.19 -1.61
C SER A 22 11.53 -11.26 -2.41
N GLU A 23 10.95 -12.46 -2.55
CA GLU A 23 9.63 -12.63 -3.16
C GLU A 23 8.54 -11.90 -2.36
N TRP A 24 8.53 -12.03 -1.03
CA TRP A 24 7.57 -11.36 -0.17
C TRP A 24 7.66 -9.83 -0.27
N LEU A 25 8.88 -9.31 -0.34
CA LEU A 25 9.14 -7.88 -0.52
C LEU A 25 8.57 -7.37 -1.85
N GLU A 26 8.71 -8.13 -2.94
CA GLU A 26 8.13 -7.77 -4.23
C GLU A 26 6.60 -7.83 -4.21
N ILE A 27 6.02 -8.82 -3.55
CA ILE A 27 4.56 -8.91 -3.36
C ILE A 27 4.05 -7.70 -2.54
N CYS A 28 4.77 -7.29 -1.50
CA CYS A 28 4.45 -6.10 -0.72
C CYS A 28 4.55 -4.83 -1.58
N ARG A 29 5.60 -4.70 -2.40
CA ARG A 29 5.76 -3.57 -3.33
C ARG A 29 4.58 -3.46 -4.29
N ARG A 30 4.17 -4.58 -4.89
CA ARG A 30 3.03 -4.63 -5.83
C ARG A 30 1.71 -4.28 -5.15
N SER A 31 1.44 -4.85 -3.98
CA SER A 31 0.20 -4.57 -3.23
C SER A 31 0.13 -3.11 -2.75
N TYR A 32 1.25 -2.54 -2.28
CA TYR A 32 1.33 -1.12 -1.94
C TYR A 32 1.05 -0.23 -3.15
N ASN A 33 1.70 -0.50 -4.28
CA ASN A 33 1.54 0.31 -5.49
C ASN A 33 0.12 0.22 -6.05
N TYR A 34 -0.53 -0.93 -5.96
CA TYR A 34 -1.92 -1.09 -6.33
C TYR A 34 -2.84 -0.21 -5.45
N ALA A 35 -2.69 -0.31 -4.13
CA ALA A 35 -3.48 0.48 -3.18
C ALA A 35 -3.26 1.99 -3.36
N LEU A 36 -2.01 2.41 -3.60
CA LEU A 36 -1.67 3.80 -3.91
C LEU A 36 -2.25 4.25 -5.26
N ARG A 37 -2.32 3.35 -6.25
CA ARG A 37 -2.90 3.64 -7.56
C ARG A 37 -4.39 3.91 -7.43
N GLU A 38 -5.12 3.07 -6.71
CA GLU A 38 -6.55 3.26 -6.43
C GLU A 38 -6.82 4.62 -5.78
N LEU A 39 -5.99 5.01 -4.80
CA LEU A 39 -6.07 6.33 -4.16
C LEU A 39 -5.84 7.48 -5.16
N LYS A 40 -4.80 7.38 -5.99
CA LYS A 40 -4.50 8.40 -7.00
C LYS A 40 -5.60 8.51 -8.05
N ASP A 41 -6.12 7.39 -8.53
CA ASP A 41 -7.19 7.35 -9.53
C ASP A 41 -8.48 7.95 -8.95
N TRP A 42 -8.84 7.63 -7.70
CA TRP A 42 -9.98 8.23 -7.01
C TRP A 42 -9.89 9.76 -6.88
N ILE A 43 -8.70 10.27 -6.57
CA ILE A 43 -8.46 11.72 -6.47
C ILE A 43 -8.56 12.34 -7.86
N SER A 44 -7.97 11.70 -8.86
CA SER A 44 -7.87 12.23 -10.21
C SER A 44 -9.23 12.22 -10.91
N SER A 45 -10.08 11.22 -10.63
CA SER A 45 -11.46 11.18 -11.13
C SER A 45 -12.34 12.32 -10.59
N ARG A 46 -12.00 12.85 -9.40
CA ARG A 46 -12.72 13.98 -8.77
C ARG A 46 -12.08 15.33 -9.03
N LYS A 47 -10.88 15.34 -9.61
CA LYS A 47 -10.22 16.56 -10.05
C LYS A 47 -10.77 16.92 -11.43
N CYS A 48 -11.86 17.68 -11.45
CA CYS A 48 -12.31 18.38 -12.66
C CYS A 48 -12.02 19.88 -12.52
N LEU A 49 -11.66 20.52 -13.63
CA LEU A 49 -11.61 21.98 -13.68
C LEU A 49 -13.05 22.50 -13.65
N VAL A 50 -13.29 23.55 -12.88
CA VAL A 50 -14.66 24.08 -12.66
C VAL A 50 -15.28 24.58 -13.97
N ASP A 51 -14.45 25.03 -14.90
CA ASP A 51 -14.83 25.70 -16.15
C ASP A 51 -14.83 24.79 -17.39
N ARG A 52 -14.32 23.56 -17.31
CA ARG A 52 -14.20 22.66 -18.47
C ARG A 52 -14.05 21.18 -18.11
N CYS A 53 -14.73 20.33 -18.86
CA CYS A 53 -14.52 18.88 -18.84
C CYS A 53 -13.50 18.45 -19.92
N SER A 54 -12.77 17.37 -19.68
CA SER A 54 -11.86 16.77 -20.67
C SER A 54 -12.65 16.01 -21.73
N LEU A 55 -12.35 16.25 -23.02
CA LEU A 55 -12.96 15.50 -24.13
C LEU A 55 -12.14 14.26 -24.55
N GLU A 56 -10.90 14.15 -24.07
CA GLU A 56 -9.96 13.10 -24.48
C GLU A 56 -9.97 11.90 -23.54
N SER A 57 -10.08 12.15 -22.24
CA SER A 57 -9.97 11.10 -21.22
C SER A 57 -10.77 11.43 -19.98
N GLU A 58 -11.60 10.48 -19.56
CA GLU A 58 -12.28 10.48 -18.27
C GLU A 58 -11.96 9.20 -17.51
N TYR A 59 -12.01 9.28 -16.19
CA TYR A 59 -11.90 8.10 -15.34
C TYR A 59 -13.22 7.35 -15.36
N ILE A 60 -13.19 6.07 -15.74
CA ILE A 60 -14.34 5.16 -15.67
C ILE A 60 -14.51 4.71 -14.20
N MET A 61 -14.99 5.62 -13.36
CA MET A 61 -15.30 5.36 -11.96
C MET A 61 -16.70 5.89 -11.65
N GLU A 62 -17.46 5.13 -10.88
CA GLU A 62 -18.80 5.58 -10.46
C GLU A 62 -18.70 6.83 -9.58
N ALA A 63 -19.59 7.80 -9.79
CA ALA A 63 -19.63 9.02 -8.99
C ALA A 63 -19.88 8.73 -7.49
N SER A 64 -20.64 7.67 -7.20
CA SER A 64 -20.95 7.23 -5.83
C SER A 64 -19.80 6.47 -5.15
N TYR A 65 -18.73 6.13 -5.90
CA TYR A 65 -17.67 5.26 -5.40
C TYR A 65 -17.00 5.90 -4.16
N PRO A 66 -16.97 5.23 -3.00
CA PRO A 66 -16.49 5.86 -1.77
C PRO A 66 -14.96 6.08 -1.79
N PHE A 67 -14.45 6.93 -0.89
CA PHE A 67 -13.01 7.09 -0.71
C PHE A 67 -12.35 5.76 -0.34
N PRO A 68 -11.27 5.33 -1.02
CA PRO A 68 -10.58 4.06 -0.77
C PRO A 68 -9.79 4.16 0.54
N SER A 69 -10.51 4.14 1.66
CA SER A 69 -9.95 4.25 3.00
C SER A 69 -9.17 3.00 3.39
N TYR A 70 -8.34 3.12 4.42
CA TYR A 70 -7.62 2.00 5.03
C TYR A 70 -8.51 0.78 5.25
N HIS A 71 -9.68 0.98 5.85
CA HIS A 71 -10.61 -0.11 6.15
C HIS A 71 -11.15 -0.76 4.89
N GLN A 72 -11.46 0.01 3.84
CA GLN A 72 -11.94 -0.55 2.58
C GLN A 72 -10.85 -1.40 1.91
N GLN A 73 -9.64 -0.86 1.79
CA GLN A 73 -8.53 -1.57 1.15
C GLN A 73 -8.14 -2.83 1.93
N GLN A 74 -8.17 -2.79 3.27
CA GLN A 74 -7.95 -4.00 4.07
C GLN A 74 -9.04 -5.04 3.89
N ASN A 75 -10.31 -4.65 3.84
CA ASN A 75 -11.43 -5.56 3.64
C ASN A 75 -11.45 -6.16 2.22
N GLN A 76 -10.76 -5.55 1.26
CA GLN A 76 -10.54 -6.10 -0.07
C GLN A 76 -9.44 -7.17 -0.11
N LEU A 77 -8.47 -7.17 0.82
CA LEU A 77 -7.34 -8.12 0.80
C LEU A 77 -7.79 -9.60 0.78
N PRO A 78 -8.79 -10.05 1.56
CA PRO A 78 -9.28 -11.43 1.47
C PRO A 78 -9.85 -11.77 0.10
N LYS A 79 -10.53 -10.82 -0.57
CA LYS A 79 -11.05 -11.00 -1.93
C LYS A 79 -9.89 -11.06 -2.93
N ALA A 80 -8.91 -10.16 -2.79
CA ALA A 80 -7.72 -10.11 -3.64
C ALA A 80 -6.90 -11.41 -3.54
N LYS A 81 -6.79 -12.02 -2.36
CA LYS A 81 -6.10 -13.32 -2.18
C LYS A 81 -6.76 -14.47 -2.95
N LYS A 82 -8.08 -14.42 -3.17
CA LYS A 82 -8.79 -15.44 -3.97
C LYS A 82 -8.47 -15.30 -5.46
N VAL A 83 -8.30 -14.07 -5.94
CA VAL A 83 -8.00 -13.76 -7.34
C VAL A 83 -6.51 -13.94 -7.64
N TYR A 84 -5.66 -13.52 -6.71
CA TYR A 84 -4.21 -13.53 -6.82
C TYR A 84 -3.61 -14.42 -5.72
N PRO A 85 -3.44 -15.73 -5.97
CA PRO A 85 -2.94 -16.67 -4.96
C PRO A 85 -1.52 -16.33 -4.47
N GLU A 86 -0.74 -15.60 -5.28
CA GLU A 86 0.57 -15.04 -4.89
C GLU A 86 0.50 -14.20 -3.60
N LEU A 87 -0.60 -13.45 -3.39
CA LEU A 87 -0.80 -12.67 -2.17
C LEU A 87 -0.95 -13.54 -0.92
N ALA A 88 -1.29 -14.82 -1.07
CA ALA A 88 -1.41 -15.75 0.05
C ALA A 88 -0.05 -16.25 0.55
N LYS A 89 1.02 -16.13 -0.25
CA LYS A 89 2.39 -16.49 0.15
C LYS A 89 2.92 -15.61 1.29
N VAL A 90 2.49 -14.35 1.33
CA VAL A 90 2.88 -13.40 2.37
C VAL A 90 1.95 -13.52 3.58
N PRO A 91 2.49 -13.48 4.82
CA PRO A 91 1.68 -13.42 6.03
C PRO A 91 0.66 -12.27 5.98
N SER A 92 -0.58 -12.54 6.40
CA SER A 92 -1.68 -11.54 6.37
C SER A 92 -1.34 -10.25 7.10
N GLN A 93 -0.66 -10.35 8.24
CA GLN A 93 -0.26 -9.20 9.05
C GLN A 93 0.66 -8.24 8.30
N VAL A 94 1.55 -8.78 7.46
CA VAL A 94 2.51 -7.97 6.68
C VAL A 94 1.77 -7.16 5.62
N LEU A 95 0.83 -7.78 4.88
CA LEU A 95 -0.01 -7.09 3.90
C LEU A 95 -0.89 -6.02 4.54
N GLN A 96 -1.48 -6.31 5.70
CA GLN A 96 -2.27 -5.34 6.45
C GLN A 96 -1.44 -4.14 6.91
N THR A 97 -0.24 -4.39 7.42
CA THR A 97 0.71 -3.35 7.84
C THR A 97 1.18 -2.51 6.65
N ASN A 98 1.37 -3.13 5.49
CA ASN A 98 1.75 -2.45 4.27
C ASN A 98 0.69 -1.43 3.82
N VAL A 99 -0.59 -1.84 3.83
CA VAL A 99 -1.73 -0.92 3.58
C VAL A 99 -1.80 0.15 4.66
N ARG A 100 -1.55 -0.19 5.94
CA ARG A 100 -1.50 0.81 7.02
C ARG A 100 -0.47 1.89 6.74
N ARG A 101 0.77 1.52 6.43
CA ARG A 101 1.86 2.47 6.14
C ARG A 101 1.54 3.41 4.99
N LEU A 102 0.83 2.94 3.97
CA LEU A 102 0.33 3.79 2.89
C LEU A 102 -0.61 4.89 3.44
N HIS A 103 -1.57 4.51 4.27
CA HIS A 103 -2.54 5.44 4.86
C HIS A 103 -1.91 6.36 5.90
N ASP A 104 -0.95 5.88 6.69
CA ASP A 104 -0.16 6.73 7.58
C ASP A 104 0.58 7.82 6.79
N ALA A 105 1.19 7.47 5.66
CA ALA A 105 1.85 8.42 4.77
C ALA A 105 0.86 9.41 4.12
N TRP A 106 -0.35 8.94 3.79
CA TRP A 106 -1.44 9.80 3.33
C TRP A 106 -1.90 10.80 4.39
N ASP A 107 -2.04 10.36 5.64
CA ASP A 107 -2.43 11.20 6.76
C ASP A 107 -1.33 12.22 7.10
N PHE A 108 -0.05 11.84 6.97
CA PHE A 108 1.05 12.79 7.08
C PHE A 108 1.03 13.85 5.97
N PHE A 109 0.73 13.47 4.73
CA PHE A 109 0.52 14.42 3.63
C PHE A 109 -0.63 15.38 3.96
N ARG A 110 -1.79 14.86 4.41
CA ARG A 110 -3.00 15.63 4.71
C ARG A 110 -2.83 16.58 5.90
N ASN A 111 -2.24 16.09 7.00
CA ASN A 111 -2.24 16.80 8.28
C ASN A 111 -0.99 17.66 8.49
N ARG A 112 0.15 17.26 7.92
CA ARG A 112 1.45 17.91 8.17
C ARG A 112 2.08 18.51 6.92
N GLY A 113 1.45 18.38 5.76
CA GLY A 113 1.97 18.93 4.50
C GLY A 113 3.23 18.23 3.98
N PHE A 114 3.51 17.00 4.43
CA PHE A 114 4.57 16.18 3.82
C PHE A 114 4.26 15.87 2.35
N GLY A 115 5.23 15.31 1.62
CA GLY A 115 5.03 14.91 0.22
C GLY A 115 4.00 13.79 0.05
N PHE A 116 3.31 13.81 -1.10
CA PHE A 116 2.35 12.76 -1.47
C PHE A 116 3.04 11.37 -1.56
N PRO A 117 2.40 10.28 -1.09
CA PRO A 117 2.98 8.94 -1.15
C PRO A 117 3.40 8.52 -2.57
N ARG A 118 4.63 8.00 -2.72
CA ARG A 118 5.21 7.66 -4.02
C ARG A 118 5.16 6.16 -4.29
N PHE A 119 5.04 5.80 -5.57
CA PHE A 119 5.16 4.41 -5.98
C PHE A 119 6.55 3.87 -5.63
N LYS A 120 6.58 2.63 -5.14
CA LYS A 120 7.79 1.91 -4.78
C LYS A 120 8.43 1.29 -6.01
N LYS A 121 9.70 1.61 -6.22
CA LYS A 121 10.54 1.05 -7.29
C LYS A 121 11.02 -0.35 -6.90
N TYR A 122 11.39 -1.14 -7.90
CA TYR A 122 12.02 -2.44 -7.66
C TYR A 122 13.28 -2.27 -6.79
N GLY A 123 13.50 -3.17 -5.84
CA GLY A 123 14.63 -3.11 -4.90
C GLY A 123 14.52 -2.04 -3.81
N GLN A 124 13.48 -1.20 -3.79
CA GLN A 124 13.26 -0.24 -2.70
C GLN A 124 12.22 -0.78 -1.72
N THR A 125 12.67 -1.49 -0.70
CA THR A 125 11.84 -1.91 0.43
C THR A 125 12.33 -1.26 1.74
N GLU A 126 12.37 0.07 1.72
CA GLU A 126 12.37 1.09 2.80
C GLU A 126 13.48 1.09 3.88
N PRO A 127 13.99 2.29 4.25
CA PRO A 127 13.27 3.15 5.21
C PRO A 127 13.14 4.61 4.75
N THR A 128 11.93 5.19 4.86
CA THR A 128 11.73 6.64 5.07
C THR A 128 11.05 6.88 6.39
#